data_AF-A0A2N6FQ84-F1
#
_entry.id   AF-A0A2N6FQ84-F1
#
_cell.length_a   1.000
_cell.length_b   1.000
_cell.length_c   1.000
_cell.angle_alpha   90.00
_cell.angle_beta   90.00
_cell.angle_gamma   90.00
#
_symmetry.space_group_name_H-M   'P 1'
#
loop_
_entity.id
_entity.type
_entity.pdbx_description
1 polymer ?
#
loop_
_entity_poly.entity_id
_entity_poly.type
_entity_poly.pdbx_seq_one_letter_code
_entity_poly.pdbx_strand_id
1 'polypeptide(L)'
;MLTPCHTETYSSYTNTLPRALNAIGAVDVLAEQNNILIKPNLVNASPPPVTLPVVAVEELVRYIRTCSNARIVIGEGCEEKQLETDELFRIHGYERLVQEYGVELLDLNHAPLCRLSNPDCQIFPEIWLPEIVMDAYLVSFAVLKAHSLADVTLSMKNLIGCAPPAHYQQGGHWKKSAFHAHMHESILDLNRYRKPDLALLDASIGMAEYHLGGPPCEPPTGKFVAGFDPVAVDAAGAGLLGFDWRQIPHISKADGLLGDAEHL
;
A
#
# COMPACT_ATOMS: atom_id res chain seq x y z
N MET A 1 -17.40 13.43 -11.62
CA MET A 1 -16.19 14.14 -11.11
C MET A 1 -15.53 13.17 -10.15
N LEU A 2 -14.24 12.89 -10.30
CA LEU A 2 -13.54 11.97 -9.42
C LEU A 2 -13.40 12.60 -8.03
N THR A 3 -13.69 11.84 -6.98
CA THR A 3 -13.46 12.28 -5.61
C THR A 3 -12.04 11.88 -5.22
N PRO A 4 -11.18 12.80 -4.74
CA PRO A 4 -9.78 12.49 -4.41
C PRO A 4 -9.63 11.40 -3.35
N CYS A 5 -10.49 11.41 -2.33
CA CYS A 5 -10.50 10.48 -1.20
C CYS A 5 -11.92 10.32 -0.67
N HIS A 6 -12.27 9.12 -0.18
CA HIS A 6 -13.54 8.82 0.47
C HIS A 6 -13.33 7.86 1.65
N THR A 7 -13.95 8.17 2.79
CA THR A 7 -13.97 7.29 3.97
C THR A 7 -15.33 6.63 4.11
N GLU A 8 -15.36 5.31 4.00
CA GLU A 8 -16.55 4.48 4.10
C GLU A 8 -16.65 3.79 5.47
N THR A 9 -17.87 3.55 5.95
CA THR A 9 -18.06 2.76 7.18
C THR A 9 -18.01 1.28 6.86
N TYR A 10 -17.11 0.57 7.56
CA TYR A 10 -16.87 -0.85 7.32
C TYR A 10 -17.99 -1.71 7.92
N SER A 11 -18.46 -2.67 7.12
CA SER A 11 -19.39 -3.73 7.56
C SER A 11 -18.91 -5.11 7.12
N SER A 12 -18.51 -5.25 5.86
CA SER A 12 -17.79 -6.38 5.27
C SER A 12 -17.07 -5.92 4.02
N TYR A 13 -16.04 -6.63 3.55
CA TYR A 13 -15.36 -6.28 2.30
C TYR A 13 -16.33 -6.22 1.10
N THR A 14 -17.18 -7.23 0.93
CA THR A 14 -18.16 -7.32 -0.18
C THR A 14 -19.15 -6.17 -0.24
N ASN A 15 -19.46 -5.53 0.89
CA ASN A 15 -20.33 -4.34 0.89
C ASN A 15 -19.52 -3.04 0.87
N THR A 16 -18.41 -2.99 1.60
CA THR A 16 -17.68 -1.74 1.86
C THR A 16 -16.82 -1.34 0.68
N LEU A 17 -16.07 -2.28 0.12
CA LEU A 17 -15.09 -1.99 -0.92
C LEU A 17 -15.75 -1.49 -2.22
N PRO A 18 -16.82 -2.13 -2.75
CA PRO A 18 -17.51 -1.59 -3.91
C PRO A 18 -18.12 -0.20 -3.67
N ARG A 19 -18.68 0.06 -2.48
CA ARG A 19 -19.23 1.38 -2.13
C ARG A 19 -18.14 2.46 -2.11
N ALA A 20 -17.01 2.18 -1.46
CA ALA A 20 -15.89 3.11 -1.40
C ALA A 20 -15.32 3.42 -2.79
N LEU A 21 -15.11 2.39 -3.62
CA LEU A 21 -14.61 2.56 -4.99
C LEU A 21 -15.60 3.30 -5.90
N ASN A 22 -16.90 3.03 -5.78
CA ASN A 22 -17.93 3.77 -6.51
C ASN A 22 -18.01 5.24 -6.09
N ALA A 23 -17.85 5.53 -4.79
CA ALA A 23 -17.92 6.89 -4.25
C ALA A 23 -16.81 7.81 -4.80
N ILE A 24 -15.64 7.24 -5.12
CA ILE A 24 -14.56 7.98 -5.78
C ILE A 24 -14.64 7.98 -7.31
N GLY A 25 -15.51 7.14 -7.89
CA GLY A 25 -15.62 6.99 -9.35
C GLY A 25 -14.56 6.04 -9.95
N ALA A 26 -14.05 5.08 -9.17
CA ALA A 26 -13.01 4.15 -9.63
C ALA A 26 -13.46 3.15 -10.67
N VAL A 27 -14.77 2.92 -10.84
CA VAL A 27 -15.29 2.02 -11.88
C VAL A 27 -14.82 2.42 -13.28
N ASP A 28 -14.92 3.71 -13.62
CA ASP A 28 -14.56 4.21 -14.95
C ASP A 28 -13.05 4.17 -15.17
N VAL A 29 -12.27 4.57 -14.15
CA VAL A 29 -10.80 4.55 -14.22
C VAL A 29 -10.28 3.12 -14.36
N LEU A 30 -10.80 2.17 -13.58
CA LEU A 30 -10.38 0.77 -13.63
C LEU A 30 -10.78 0.08 -14.94
N ALA A 31 -11.90 0.47 -15.54
CA ALA A 31 -12.36 -0.04 -16.84
C ALA A 31 -11.39 0.29 -17.99
N GLU A 32 -10.65 1.40 -17.89
CA GLU A 32 -9.66 1.83 -18.88
C GLU A 32 -8.31 1.12 -18.75
N GLN A 33 -8.06 0.43 -17.64
CA GLN A 33 -6.76 -0.20 -17.38
C GLN A 33 -6.64 -1.57 -18.05
N ASN A 34 -5.46 -1.85 -18.60
CA ASN A 34 -5.13 -3.14 -19.20
C ASN A 34 -4.17 -3.98 -18.35
N ASN A 35 -3.41 -3.35 -17.44
CA ASN A 35 -2.43 -4.00 -16.58
C ASN A 35 -2.45 -3.33 -15.21
N ILE A 36 -2.84 -4.08 -14.18
CA ILE A 36 -3.00 -3.60 -12.80
C ILE A 36 -2.07 -4.40 -11.89
N LEU A 37 -1.26 -3.67 -11.11
CA LEU A 37 -0.46 -4.24 -10.02
C LEU A 37 -1.15 -3.92 -8.70
N ILE A 38 -1.65 -4.95 -8.02
CA ILE A 38 -2.18 -4.84 -6.65
C ILE A 38 -1.05 -5.16 -5.69
N LYS A 39 -0.70 -4.20 -4.86
CA LYS A 39 0.33 -4.33 -3.85
C LYS A 39 -0.28 -4.33 -2.44
N PRO A 40 -0.62 -5.51 -1.87
CA PRO A 40 -1.15 -5.62 -0.52
C PRO A 40 -0.06 -5.33 0.51
N ASN A 41 -0.42 -5.00 1.76
CA ASN A 41 0.54 -5.02 2.87
C ASN A 41 0.77 -6.48 3.33
N LEU A 42 1.83 -7.13 2.84
CA LEU A 42 2.20 -8.51 3.19
C LEU A 42 3.66 -8.59 3.66
N VAL A 43 3.96 -7.88 4.74
CA VAL A 43 5.32 -7.64 5.25
C VAL A 43 6.03 -8.89 5.81
N ASN A 44 5.28 -9.79 6.46
CA ASN A 44 5.78 -10.97 7.17
C ASN A 44 4.68 -12.05 7.35
N ALA A 45 4.99 -13.12 8.06
CA ALA A 45 4.03 -14.23 8.31
C ALA A 45 2.95 -13.93 9.37
N SER A 46 2.90 -12.73 9.96
CA SER A 46 1.93 -12.42 11.02
C SER A 46 0.51 -12.30 10.45
N PRO A 47 -0.53 -12.76 11.17
CA PRO A 47 -1.91 -12.67 10.69
C PRO A 47 -2.41 -11.22 10.67
N PRO A 48 -3.55 -10.95 10.00
CA PRO A 48 -4.24 -9.67 10.13
C PRO A 48 -4.57 -9.30 11.58
N PRO A 49 -4.54 -8.00 11.96
CA PRO A 49 -4.35 -6.83 11.09
C PRO A 49 -2.88 -6.42 10.89
N VAL A 50 -1.89 -7.28 11.22
CA VAL A 50 -0.49 -7.00 10.87
C VAL A 50 -0.26 -7.13 9.36
N THR A 51 -1.04 -7.96 8.68
CA THR A 51 -1.06 -8.07 7.21
C THR A 51 -2.47 -7.84 6.71
N LEU A 52 -2.60 -7.53 5.41
CA LEU A 52 -3.92 -7.37 4.80
C LEU A 52 -4.60 -8.74 4.66
N PRO A 53 -5.86 -8.92 5.15
CA PRO A 53 -6.61 -10.14 4.91
C PRO A 53 -6.72 -10.45 3.42
N VAL A 54 -6.38 -11.67 3.00
CA VAL A 54 -6.48 -12.09 1.58
C VAL A 54 -7.88 -11.89 0.99
N VAL A 55 -8.93 -12.00 1.81
CA VAL A 55 -10.33 -11.76 1.41
C VAL A 55 -10.60 -10.32 0.97
N ALA A 56 -9.81 -9.34 1.45
CA ALA A 56 -9.90 -7.96 0.99
C ALA A 56 -9.37 -7.82 -0.44
N VAL A 57 -8.25 -8.48 -0.74
CA VAL A 57 -7.66 -8.51 -2.09
C VAL A 57 -8.55 -9.29 -3.05
N GLU A 58 -9.11 -10.41 -2.61
CA GLU A 58 -10.10 -11.17 -3.38
C GLU A 58 -11.29 -10.29 -3.79
N GLU A 59 -11.85 -9.52 -2.85
CA GLU A 59 -12.96 -8.62 -3.17
C GLU A 59 -12.56 -7.52 -4.16
N LEU A 60 -11.35 -6.97 -4.03
CA LEU A 60 -10.83 -6.01 -5.01
C LEU A 60 -10.71 -6.64 -6.41
N VAL A 61 -10.19 -7.86 -6.50
CA VAL A 61 -10.09 -8.62 -7.77
C VAL A 61 -11.49 -8.83 -8.36
N ARG A 62 -12.46 -9.26 -7.55
CA ARG A 62 -13.86 -9.42 -7.99
C ARG A 62 -14.44 -8.12 -8.51
N TYR A 63 -14.25 -7.02 -7.79
CA TYR A 63 -14.73 -5.70 -8.19
C TYR A 63 -14.12 -5.26 -9.53
N ILE A 64 -12.79 -5.34 -9.67
CA ILE A 64 -12.10 -5.00 -10.92
C ILE A 64 -12.66 -5.82 -12.08
N ARG A 65 -12.91 -7.12 -11.89
CA ARG A 65 -13.47 -8.02 -12.91
C ARG A 65 -14.91 -7.66 -13.34
N THR A 66 -15.64 -6.85 -12.55
CA THR A 66 -16.96 -6.36 -12.98
C THR A 66 -16.88 -5.26 -14.03
N CYS A 67 -15.74 -4.56 -14.14
CA CYS A 67 -15.57 -3.40 -15.01
C CYS A 67 -14.38 -3.53 -15.98
N SER A 68 -13.45 -4.46 -15.76
CA SER A 68 -12.23 -4.60 -16.55
C SER A 68 -11.76 -6.04 -16.72
N ASN A 69 -11.22 -6.32 -17.91
CA ASN A 69 -10.52 -7.57 -18.25
C ASN A 69 -8.99 -7.44 -18.09
N ALA A 70 -8.50 -6.42 -17.37
CA ALA A 70 -7.07 -6.17 -17.16
C ALA A 70 -6.32 -7.43 -16.71
N ARG A 71 -5.06 -7.56 -17.16
CA ARG A 71 -4.09 -8.40 -16.47
C ARG A 71 -3.94 -7.89 -15.04
N ILE A 72 -4.13 -8.76 -14.05
CA ILE A 72 -3.98 -8.42 -12.63
C ILE A 72 -2.81 -9.22 -12.09
N VAL A 73 -1.82 -8.49 -11.57
CA VAL A 73 -0.69 -9.05 -10.84
C VAL A 73 -0.81 -8.62 -9.38
N ILE A 74 -0.73 -9.57 -8.45
CA ILE A 74 -0.61 -9.30 -7.03
C ILE A 74 0.88 -9.40 -6.70
N GLY A 75 1.50 -8.28 -6.34
CA GLY A 75 2.94 -8.21 -6.12
C GLY A 75 3.30 -7.62 -4.77
N GLU A 76 4.20 -8.29 -4.06
CA GLU A 76 4.82 -7.77 -2.84
C GLU A 76 6.31 -8.13 -2.83
N GLY A 77 7.11 -7.40 -2.04
CA GLY A 77 8.41 -7.86 -1.59
C GLY A 77 8.39 -8.05 -0.07
N CYS A 78 8.49 -9.30 0.39
CA CYS A 78 8.65 -9.66 1.80
C CYS A 78 9.77 -8.85 2.47
N GLU A 79 9.54 -8.37 3.70
CA GLU A 79 10.56 -7.67 4.50
C GLU A 79 11.26 -8.58 5.52
N GLU A 80 10.69 -9.74 5.80
CA GLU A 80 11.27 -10.72 6.72
C GLU A 80 12.51 -11.38 6.10
N LYS A 81 13.63 -11.40 6.84
CA LYS A 81 14.92 -11.89 6.30
C LYS A 81 14.93 -13.38 6.01
N GLN A 82 14.12 -14.16 6.72
CA GLN A 82 14.13 -15.63 6.66
C GLN A 82 13.08 -16.20 5.71
N LEU A 83 12.25 -15.36 5.10
CA LEU A 83 11.16 -15.77 4.21
C LEU A 83 11.24 -15.05 2.86
N GLU A 84 10.79 -15.73 1.83
CA GLU A 84 10.53 -15.13 0.51
C GLU A 84 9.05 -14.80 0.32
N THR A 85 8.73 -13.94 -0.65
CA THR A 85 7.35 -13.47 -0.84
C THR A 85 6.41 -14.62 -1.21
N ASP A 86 6.90 -15.60 -1.98
CA ASP A 86 6.13 -16.80 -2.34
C ASP A 86 5.69 -17.61 -1.11
N GLU A 87 6.52 -17.65 -0.06
CA GLU A 87 6.15 -18.31 1.19
C GLU A 87 5.04 -17.54 1.90
N LEU A 88 5.09 -16.20 1.89
CA LEU A 88 4.01 -15.38 2.46
C LEU A 88 2.71 -15.53 1.68
N PHE A 89 2.76 -15.56 0.35
CA PHE A 89 1.58 -15.83 -0.47
C PHE A 89 0.92 -17.16 -0.10
N ARG A 90 1.71 -18.21 0.16
CA ARG A 90 1.19 -19.49 0.61
C ARG A 90 0.59 -19.43 2.02
N ILE A 91 1.34 -18.87 2.97
CA ILE A 91 0.90 -18.75 4.38
C ILE A 91 -0.43 -18.01 4.49
N HIS A 92 -0.60 -16.95 3.70
CA HIS A 92 -1.80 -16.11 3.71
C HIS A 92 -2.88 -16.52 2.69
N GLY A 93 -2.65 -17.60 1.94
CA GLY A 93 -3.65 -18.18 1.06
C GLY A 93 -3.92 -17.41 -0.24
N TYR A 94 -2.94 -16.66 -0.75
CA TYR A 94 -3.02 -15.97 -2.04
C TYR A 94 -2.92 -16.93 -3.24
N GLU A 95 -2.26 -18.09 -3.09
CA GLU A 95 -2.10 -19.08 -4.18
C GLU A 95 -3.45 -19.53 -4.77
N ARG A 96 -4.52 -19.57 -3.96
CA ARG A 96 -5.87 -19.93 -4.45
C ARG A 96 -6.43 -18.92 -5.44
N LEU A 97 -6.08 -17.63 -5.30
CA LEU A 97 -6.61 -16.57 -6.16
C LEU A 97 -6.16 -16.74 -7.61
N VAL A 98 -4.98 -17.33 -7.82
CA VAL A 98 -4.47 -17.69 -9.15
C VAL A 98 -5.43 -18.64 -9.86
N GLN A 99 -5.90 -19.68 -9.16
CA GLN A 99 -6.79 -20.68 -9.71
C GLN A 99 -8.23 -20.17 -9.87
N GLU A 100 -8.71 -19.42 -8.89
CA GLU A 100 -10.10 -18.94 -8.84
C GLU A 100 -10.36 -17.76 -9.81
N TYR A 101 -9.36 -16.88 -10.00
CA TYR A 101 -9.54 -15.60 -10.70
C TYR A 101 -8.53 -15.35 -11.84
N GLY A 102 -7.57 -16.25 -12.07
CA GLY A 102 -6.57 -16.10 -13.13
C GLY A 102 -5.64 -14.90 -12.93
N VAL A 103 -5.38 -14.52 -11.68
CA VAL A 103 -4.40 -13.48 -11.34
C VAL A 103 -2.99 -14.08 -11.27
N GLU A 104 -1.98 -13.23 -11.38
CA GLU A 104 -0.58 -13.62 -11.20
C GLU A 104 -0.07 -13.22 -9.81
N LEU A 105 0.87 -13.99 -9.26
CA LEU A 105 1.61 -13.62 -8.06
C LEU A 105 3.05 -13.29 -8.45
N LEU A 106 3.61 -12.22 -7.86
CA LEU A 106 4.95 -11.76 -8.20
C LEU A 106 5.75 -11.37 -6.95
N ASP A 107 6.93 -11.95 -6.79
CA ASP A 107 7.92 -11.48 -5.83
C ASP A 107 8.68 -10.26 -6.38
N LEU A 108 8.34 -9.08 -5.87
CA LEU A 108 8.97 -7.82 -6.26
C LEU A 108 10.43 -7.72 -5.80
N ASN A 109 10.88 -8.54 -4.84
CA ASN A 109 12.28 -8.56 -4.42
C ASN A 109 13.22 -9.07 -5.53
N HIS A 110 12.69 -9.87 -6.48
CA HIS A 110 13.46 -10.54 -7.54
C HIS A 110 13.00 -10.17 -8.95
N ALA A 111 12.04 -9.26 -9.08
CA ALA A 111 11.51 -8.80 -10.37
C ALA A 111 12.56 -8.01 -11.18
N PRO A 112 12.44 -7.95 -12.53
CA PRO A 112 13.26 -7.08 -13.36
C PRO A 112 13.19 -5.62 -12.92
N LEU A 113 14.34 -4.94 -12.90
CA LEU A 113 14.48 -3.61 -12.32
C LEU A 113 14.83 -2.56 -13.36
N CYS A 114 14.26 -1.37 -13.21
CA CYS A 114 14.71 -0.16 -13.89
C CYS A 114 15.45 0.75 -12.90
N ARG A 115 16.45 1.50 -13.41
CA ARG A 115 17.13 2.56 -12.67
C ARG A 115 16.49 3.89 -13.01
N LEU A 116 16.15 4.66 -11.98
CA LEU A 116 15.58 6.00 -12.06
C LEU A 116 16.50 6.97 -11.33
N SER A 117 16.49 8.24 -11.74
CA SER A 117 17.26 9.31 -11.10
C SER A 117 16.36 10.52 -10.91
N ASN A 118 16.42 11.15 -9.74
CA ASN A 118 15.70 12.37 -9.42
C ASN A 118 16.59 13.26 -8.56
N PRO A 119 17.06 14.41 -9.07
CA PRO A 119 17.96 15.30 -8.33
C PRO A 119 17.29 15.96 -7.12
N ASP A 120 15.96 15.96 -7.04
CA ASP A 120 15.20 16.50 -5.90
C ASP A 120 15.08 15.50 -4.74
N CYS A 121 15.51 14.25 -4.92
CA CYS A 121 15.50 13.21 -3.88
C CYS A 121 16.80 13.26 -3.06
N GLN A 122 16.67 13.39 -1.74
CA GLN A 122 17.80 13.61 -0.84
C GLN A 122 18.49 12.31 -0.40
N ILE A 123 17.69 11.29 -0.08
CA ILE A 123 18.14 9.99 0.41
C ILE A 123 18.50 9.07 -0.75
N PHE A 124 17.66 9.08 -1.80
CA PHE A 124 17.85 8.26 -2.99
C PHE A 124 17.87 9.13 -4.27
N PRO A 125 18.97 9.84 -4.56
CA PRO A 125 19.15 10.56 -5.83
C PRO A 125 19.04 9.65 -7.06
N GLU A 126 19.27 8.35 -6.86
CA GLU A 126 18.96 7.29 -7.79
C GLU A 126 18.31 6.12 -7.05
N ILE A 127 17.35 5.46 -7.72
CA ILE A 127 16.62 4.32 -7.18
C ILE A 127 16.45 3.25 -8.26
N TRP A 128 16.62 1.99 -7.86
CA TRP A 128 16.22 0.79 -8.57
C TRP A 128 14.86 0.30 -8.09
N LEU A 129 13.89 0.18 -8.99
CA LEU A 129 12.54 -0.33 -8.70
C LEU A 129 12.10 -1.35 -9.77
N PRO A 130 11.21 -2.30 -9.43
CA PRO A 130 10.65 -3.23 -10.41
C PRO A 130 10.00 -2.50 -11.58
N GLU A 131 10.28 -2.92 -12.82
CA GLU A 131 9.72 -2.33 -14.03
C GLU A 131 8.18 -2.29 -13.99
N ILE A 132 7.56 -3.38 -13.52
CA ILE A 132 6.11 -3.48 -13.38
C ILE A 132 5.49 -2.43 -12.45
N VAL A 133 6.23 -1.92 -11.45
CA VAL A 133 5.75 -0.87 -10.53
C VAL A 133 5.62 0.47 -11.26
N MET A 134 6.42 0.67 -12.31
CA MET A 134 6.38 1.86 -13.15
C MET A 134 5.36 1.74 -14.29
N ASP A 135 5.24 0.56 -14.88
CA ASP A 135 4.46 0.35 -16.11
C ASP A 135 2.98 0.01 -15.87
N ALA A 136 2.63 -0.55 -14.71
CA ALA A 136 1.26 -0.94 -14.39
C ALA A 136 0.49 0.17 -13.65
N TYR A 137 -0.85 0.12 -13.75
CA TYR A 137 -1.72 0.86 -12.85
C TYR A 137 -1.55 0.30 -11.42
N LEU A 138 -0.98 1.11 -10.53
CA LEU A 138 -0.50 0.69 -9.22
C LEU A 138 -1.56 0.94 -8.15
N VAL A 139 -2.06 -0.15 -7.57
CA VAL A 139 -2.95 -0.12 -6.41
C VAL A 139 -2.16 -0.45 -5.14
N SER A 140 -2.02 0.51 -4.22
CA SER A 140 -1.49 0.25 -2.88
C SER A 140 -2.64 -0.11 -1.96
N PHE A 141 -2.66 -1.33 -1.43
CA PHE A 141 -3.70 -1.79 -0.50
C PHE A 141 -3.10 -2.02 0.90
N ALA A 142 -3.06 -0.96 1.68
CA ALA A 142 -2.45 -0.92 3.00
C ALA A 142 -3.43 -1.27 4.12
N VAL A 143 -2.90 -1.46 5.34
CA VAL A 143 -3.69 -1.62 6.57
C VAL A 143 -3.36 -0.45 7.50
N LEU A 144 -4.36 0.08 8.20
CA LEU A 144 -4.21 1.19 9.15
C LEU A 144 -3.34 0.78 10.34
N LYS A 145 -2.14 1.36 10.48
CA LYS A 145 -1.27 1.07 11.62
C LYS A 145 -0.52 2.30 12.13
N ALA A 146 -0.45 2.47 13.44
CA ALA A 146 0.57 3.26 14.07
C ALA A 146 1.94 2.57 13.94
N HIS A 147 3.00 3.34 13.72
CA HIS A 147 4.36 2.85 13.49
C HIS A 147 5.36 3.65 14.29
N SER A 148 6.12 2.97 15.15
CA SER A 148 7.04 3.60 16.12
C SER A 148 8.13 4.50 15.52
N LEU A 149 8.51 4.32 14.25
CA LEU A 149 9.54 5.14 13.57
C LEU A 149 8.99 6.08 12.48
N ALA A 150 7.72 5.93 12.10
CA ALA A 150 7.13 6.65 10.96
C ALA A 150 5.85 7.39 11.36
N ASP A 151 5.52 7.35 12.65
CA ASP A 151 4.22 7.62 13.27
C ASP A 151 3.10 6.69 12.76
N VAL A 152 3.00 6.49 11.45
CA VAL A 152 1.99 5.66 10.77
C VAL A 152 2.59 4.79 9.65
N THR A 153 1.93 3.68 9.32
CA THR A 153 2.16 2.90 8.10
C THR A 153 0.87 2.83 7.32
N LEU A 154 0.81 3.56 6.21
CA LEU A 154 -0.36 3.73 5.35
C LEU A 154 0.04 3.50 3.88
N SER A 155 -0.65 4.10 2.93
CA SER A 155 -0.54 3.79 1.50
C SER A 155 0.81 4.17 0.88
N MET A 156 1.41 5.31 1.27
CA MET A 156 2.71 5.74 0.73
C MET A 156 3.87 4.92 1.29
N LYS A 157 3.87 4.63 2.60
CA LYS A 157 4.91 3.79 3.24
C LYS A 157 4.83 2.35 2.76
N ASN A 158 3.63 1.84 2.47
CA ASN A 158 3.44 0.48 1.98
C ASN A 158 4.37 0.21 0.78
N LEU A 159 4.55 1.18 -0.13
CA LEU A 159 5.39 1.04 -1.32
C LEU A 159 6.86 0.68 -1.05
N ILE A 160 7.38 0.84 0.18
CA ILE A 160 8.73 0.36 0.54
C ILE A 160 8.90 -1.12 0.16
N GLY A 161 7.86 -1.95 0.31
CA GLY A 161 7.91 -3.36 -0.07
C GLY A 161 8.24 -3.62 -1.55
N CYS A 162 8.11 -2.61 -2.43
CA CYS A 162 8.54 -2.72 -3.84
C CYS A 162 10.06 -2.62 -4.03
N ALA A 163 10.82 -2.14 -3.05
CA ALA A 163 12.24 -1.84 -3.20
C ALA A 163 13.11 -3.10 -2.94
N PRO A 164 13.78 -3.69 -3.95
CA PRO A 164 14.46 -4.99 -3.81
C PRO A 164 15.62 -4.98 -2.80
N PRO A 165 15.74 -6.00 -1.93
CA PRO A 165 16.80 -6.07 -0.91
C PRO A 165 18.21 -6.09 -1.50
N ALA A 166 18.40 -6.55 -2.75
CA ALA A 166 19.68 -6.53 -3.45
C ALA A 166 20.31 -5.13 -3.53
N HIS A 167 19.49 -4.07 -3.49
CA HIS A 167 19.94 -2.67 -3.52
C HIS A 167 19.78 -1.94 -2.18
N TYR A 168 18.88 -2.41 -1.31
CA TYR A 168 18.46 -1.64 -0.11
C TYR A 168 18.65 -2.37 1.22
N GLN A 169 19.38 -3.47 1.24
CA GLN A 169 19.81 -4.11 2.49
C GLN A 169 21.08 -3.43 3.03
N GLN A 170 20.94 -2.64 4.10
CA GLN A 170 22.06 -2.03 4.83
C GLN A 170 22.00 -2.46 6.32
N GLY A 171 22.65 -3.58 6.67
CA GLY A 171 22.64 -4.10 8.04
C GLY A 171 21.24 -4.46 8.58
N GLY A 172 21.04 -4.45 9.90
CA GLY A 172 19.72 -4.62 10.54
C GLY A 172 19.14 -6.04 10.57
N HIS A 173 17.90 -6.20 11.04
CA HIS A 173 17.21 -7.49 11.18
C HIS A 173 16.11 -7.74 10.12
N TRP A 174 15.81 -6.75 9.28
CA TRP A 174 14.81 -6.80 8.21
C TRP A 174 15.40 -6.47 6.84
N LYS A 175 14.77 -6.95 5.76
CA LYS A 175 15.07 -6.55 4.37
C LYS A 175 14.74 -5.06 4.20
N LYS A 176 15.36 -4.40 3.22
CA LYS A 176 15.09 -2.98 2.88
C LYS A 176 15.42 -1.99 4.01
N SER A 177 16.37 -2.36 4.88
CA SER A 177 16.75 -1.55 6.04
C SER A 177 17.29 -0.16 5.70
N ALA A 178 17.76 0.07 4.46
CA ALA A 178 18.21 1.40 4.01
C ALA A 178 17.12 2.48 4.17
N PHE A 179 15.85 2.13 3.92
CA PHE A 179 14.71 3.04 4.07
C PHE A 179 14.46 3.43 5.54
N HIS A 180 14.94 2.64 6.50
CA HIS A 180 14.64 2.85 7.91
C HIS A 180 15.61 3.81 8.61
N ALA A 181 16.73 4.16 7.97
CA ALA A 181 17.69 5.13 8.51
C ALA A 181 17.13 6.56 8.53
N HIS A 182 16.39 6.93 7.48
CA HIS A 182 15.74 8.23 7.32
C HIS A 182 14.30 8.01 6.84
N MET A 183 13.46 7.41 7.69
CA MET A 183 12.17 6.85 7.31
C MET A 183 11.27 7.81 6.54
N HIS A 184 11.05 9.02 7.06
CA HIS A 184 10.14 9.97 6.44
C HIS A 184 10.64 10.49 5.09
N GLU A 185 11.92 10.87 5.01
CA GLU A 185 12.55 11.32 3.77
C GLU A 185 12.61 10.18 2.74
N SER A 186 12.86 8.94 3.18
CA SER A 186 12.88 7.76 2.33
C SER A 186 11.51 7.45 1.71
N ILE A 187 10.43 7.59 2.50
CA ILE A 187 9.06 7.44 2.00
C ILE A 187 8.75 8.54 0.98
N LEU A 188 9.11 9.79 1.29
CA LEU A 188 8.89 10.92 0.38
C LEU A 188 9.63 10.75 -0.94
N ASP A 189 10.93 10.42 -0.90
CA ASP A 189 11.75 10.18 -2.08
C ASP A 189 11.17 9.06 -2.93
N LEU A 190 10.78 7.93 -2.33
CA LEU A 190 10.15 6.83 -3.04
C LEU A 190 8.89 7.27 -3.79
N ASN A 191 8.02 8.03 -3.11
CA ASN A 191 6.76 8.49 -3.70
C ASN A 191 6.96 9.63 -4.73
N ARG A 192 8.10 10.33 -4.73
CA ARG A 192 8.51 11.22 -5.83
C ARG A 192 8.83 10.47 -7.12
N TYR A 193 9.37 9.24 -7.02
CA TYR A 193 9.57 8.38 -8.18
C TYR A 193 8.28 7.72 -8.63
N ARG A 194 7.54 7.13 -7.68
CA ARG A 194 6.29 6.44 -7.95
C ARG A 194 5.37 6.49 -6.73
N LYS A 195 4.26 7.21 -6.87
CA LYS A 195 3.12 7.13 -5.94
C LYS A 195 2.05 6.15 -6.47
N PRO A 196 1.18 5.61 -5.61
CA PRO A 196 0.05 4.80 -6.05
C PRO A 196 -0.88 5.61 -6.98
N ASP A 197 -1.47 4.95 -7.98
CA ASP A 197 -2.57 5.53 -8.76
C ASP A 197 -3.89 5.41 -8.01
N LEU A 198 -4.05 4.32 -7.24
CA LEU A 198 -5.17 4.09 -6.33
C LEU A 198 -4.62 3.63 -4.97
N ALA A 199 -4.96 4.38 -3.93
CA ALA A 199 -4.63 4.07 -2.55
C ALA A 199 -5.87 3.55 -1.83
N LEU A 200 -5.75 2.35 -1.24
CA LEU A 200 -6.78 1.71 -0.43
C LEU A 200 -6.20 1.45 0.96
N LEU A 201 -6.99 1.72 1.98
CA LEU A 201 -6.60 1.56 3.36
C LEU A 201 -7.66 0.77 4.12
N ASP A 202 -7.32 -0.48 4.49
CA ASP A 202 -8.12 -1.25 5.41
C ASP A 202 -7.96 -0.71 6.83
N ALA A 203 -9.02 -0.05 7.31
CA ALA A 203 -9.17 0.44 8.67
C ALA A 203 -10.31 -0.28 9.39
N SER A 204 -10.60 -1.53 9.01
CA SER A 204 -11.67 -2.32 9.64
C SER A 204 -11.40 -2.53 11.13
N ILE A 205 -10.14 -2.81 11.48
CA ILE A 205 -9.66 -2.95 12.87
C ILE A 205 -8.68 -1.82 13.19
N GLY A 206 -7.53 -1.79 12.49
CA GLY A 206 -6.42 -0.88 12.77
C GLY A 206 -5.46 -1.38 13.87
N MET A 207 -4.23 -0.90 13.87
CA MET A 207 -3.25 -1.13 14.95
C MET A 207 -2.91 0.18 15.67
N ALA A 208 -3.09 0.21 16.99
CA ALA A 208 -3.10 1.46 17.77
C ALA A 208 -1.69 1.99 18.12
N GLU A 209 -0.73 1.11 18.40
CA GLU A 209 0.56 1.53 18.98
C GLU A 209 1.78 1.04 18.20
N TYR A 210 1.81 -0.25 17.84
CA TYR A 210 2.99 -0.87 17.22
C TYR A 210 2.62 -1.75 16.02
N HIS A 211 3.11 -1.36 14.85
CA HIS A 211 2.87 -2.00 13.55
C HIS A 211 3.25 -3.49 13.43
N LEU A 212 4.07 -4.05 14.32
CA LEU A 212 4.49 -5.46 14.33
C LEU A 212 4.19 -6.14 15.67
N GLY A 213 2.91 -6.19 16.04
CA GLY A 213 2.45 -6.91 17.24
C GLY A 213 2.02 -6.02 18.42
N GLY A 214 1.76 -4.74 18.18
CA GLY A 214 1.02 -3.89 19.12
C GLY A 214 -0.46 -4.24 19.18
N PRO A 215 -1.19 -3.74 20.19
CA PRO A 215 -2.61 -4.01 20.30
C PRO A 215 -3.37 -3.46 19.08
N PRO A 216 -4.41 -4.17 18.61
CA PRO A 216 -5.37 -3.60 17.67
C PRO A 216 -6.07 -2.39 18.31
N CYS A 217 -6.65 -1.51 17.48
CA CYS A 217 -7.48 -0.43 18.01
C CYS A 217 -8.70 -0.98 18.75
N GLU A 218 -8.97 -0.43 19.94
CA GLU A 218 -10.15 -0.76 20.75
C GLU A 218 -10.88 0.53 21.15
N PRO A 219 -12.13 0.76 20.68
CA PRO A 219 -12.87 -0.09 19.74
C PRO A 219 -12.22 -0.17 18.35
N PRO A 220 -12.55 -1.20 17.54
CA PRO A 220 -12.11 -1.26 16.15
C PRO A 220 -12.47 0.02 15.41
N THR A 221 -11.56 0.49 14.55
CA THR A 221 -11.76 1.75 13.81
C THR A 221 -13.01 1.68 12.93
N GLY A 222 -13.29 0.53 12.31
CA GLY A 222 -14.54 0.28 11.58
C GLY A 222 -14.70 1.12 10.32
N LYS A 223 -13.60 1.42 9.63
CA LYS A 223 -13.58 2.27 8.42
C LYS A 223 -12.86 1.61 7.26
N PHE A 224 -13.02 2.18 6.08
CA PHE A 224 -12.23 1.87 4.89
C PHE A 224 -12.01 3.16 4.13
N VAL A 225 -10.78 3.43 3.69
CA VAL A 225 -10.47 4.65 2.93
C VAL A 225 -10.03 4.26 1.53
N ALA A 226 -10.53 4.96 0.52
CA ALA A 226 -10.14 4.79 -0.87
C ALA A 226 -9.92 6.16 -1.51
N GLY A 227 -8.92 6.28 -2.37
CA GLY A 227 -8.66 7.54 -3.08
C GLY A 227 -7.62 7.43 -4.17
N PHE A 228 -7.66 8.35 -5.12
CA PHE A 228 -6.63 8.54 -6.15
C PHE A 228 -5.50 9.46 -5.67
N ASP A 229 -5.73 10.18 -4.57
CA ASP A 229 -4.72 10.98 -3.90
C ASP A 229 -4.18 10.22 -2.66
N PRO A 230 -2.97 9.64 -2.75
CA PRO A 230 -2.39 8.91 -1.63
C PRO A 230 -2.04 9.81 -0.44
N VAL A 231 -1.83 11.11 -0.65
CA VAL A 231 -1.58 12.08 0.44
C VAL A 231 -2.88 12.32 1.22
N ALA A 232 -4.00 12.50 0.52
CA ALA A 232 -5.33 12.60 1.15
C ALA A 232 -5.70 11.31 1.91
N VAL A 233 -5.45 10.14 1.31
CA VAL A 233 -5.71 8.84 1.96
C VAL A 233 -4.87 8.65 3.22
N ASP A 234 -3.59 9.01 3.18
CA ASP A 234 -2.71 8.90 4.34
C ASP A 234 -3.06 9.93 5.42
N ALA A 235 -3.47 11.15 5.04
CA ALA A 235 -3.98 12.15 5.98
C ALA A 235 -5.27 11.70 6.68
N ALA A 236 -6.20 11.09 5.94
CA ALA A 236 -7.40 10.47 6.49
C ALA A 236 -7.05 9.36 7.49
N GLY A 237 -6.13 8.46 7.09
CA GLY A 237 -5.65 7.38 7.94
C GLY A 237 -4.98 7.87 9.22
N ALA A 238 -4.15 8.90 9.15
CA ALA A 238 -3.56 9.55 10.33
C ALA A 238 -4.65 10.06 11.28
N GLY A 239 -5.68 10.73 10.75
CA GLY A 239 -6.82 11.21 11.52
C GLY A 239 -7.62 10.08 12.21
N LEU A 240 -7.77 8.93 11.55
CA LEU A 240 -8.42 7.75 12.15
C LEU A 240 -7.66 7.18 13.35
N LEU A 241 -6.34 7.37 13.41
CA LEU A 241 -5.50 7.02 14.56
C LEU A 241 -5.38 8.16 15.59
N GLY A 242 -6.06 9.29 15.37
CA GLY A 242 -6.00 10.46 16.24
C GLY A 242 -4.74 11.30 16.07
N PHE A 243 -3.96 11.10 14.99
CA PHE A 243 -2.80 11.91 14.68
C PHE A 243 -3.15 13.08 13.76
N ASP A 244 -2.49 14.23 13.99
CA ASP A 244 -2.51 15.34 13.06
C ASP A 244 -1.49 15.08 11.94
N TRP A 245 -1.97 14.93 10.70
CA TRP A 245 -1.12 14.64 9.54
C TRP A 245 -0.03 15.71 9.33
N ARG A 246 -0.27 16.96 9.78
CA ARG A 246 0.69 18.06 9.68
C ARG A 246 1.95 17.79 10.51
N GLN A 247 1.84 16.97 11.55
CA GLN A 247 2.93 16.57 12.43
C GLN A 247 3.69 15.35 11.93
N ILE A 248 3.17 14.66 10.91
CA ILE A 248 3.78 13.46 10.32
C ILE A 248 4.63 13.90 9.12
N PRO A 249 5.97 13.93 9.21
CA PRO A 249 6.81 14.66 8.26
C PRO A 249 6.69 14.21 6.80
N HIS A 250 6.48 12.91 6.56
CA HIS A 250 6.35 12.42 5.18
C HIS A 250 5.01 12.77 4.54
N ILE A 251 3.94 12.92 5.32
CA ILE A 251 2.63 13.36 4.81
C ILE A 251 2.66 14.87 4.62
N SER A 252 3.11 15.63 5.62
CA SER A 252 3.12 17.10 5.55
C SER A 252 4.08 17.66 4.51
N LYS A 253 5.21 16.98 4.22
CA LYS A 253 6.09 17.35 3.10
C LYS A 253 5.57 16.91 1.73
N ALA A 254 4.70 15.90 1.67
CA ALA A 254 4.08 15.45 0.42
C ALA A 254 2.87 16.30 0.02
N ASP A 255 2.23 16.97 0.98
CA ASP A 255 1.15 17.93 0.75
C ASP A 255 1.62 19.10 -0.15
N GLY A 256 0.80 19.43 -1.15
CA GLY A 256 1.10 20.43 -2.18
C GLY A 256 2.17 20.00 -3.20
N LEU A 257 2.78 18.82 -3.03
CA LEU A 257 3.84 18.29 -3.88
C LEU A 257 3.41 17.02 -4.64
N LEU A 258 2.89 16.03 -3.92
CA LEU A 258 2.50 14.72 -4.44
C LEU A 258 0.98 14.50 -4.42
N GLY A 259 0.26 15.38 -3.72
CA GLY A 259 -1.19 15.36 -3.50
C GLY A 259 -1.62 16.50 -2.56
N ASP A 260 -2.88 16.47 -2.14
CA ASP A 260 -3.50 17.47 -1.27
C ASP A 260 -4.12 16.76 -0.04
N ALA A 261 -3.57 17.03 1.14
CA ALA A 261 -3.99 16.42 2.39
C ALA A 261 -5.32 17.00 2.95
N GLU A 262 -5.82 18.10 2.41
CA GLU A 262 -7.04 18.79 2.86
C GLU A 262 -8.29 18.38 2.07
N HIS A 263 -8.14 17.61 0.99
CA HIS A 263 -9.24 17.04 0.20
C HIS A 263 -9.89 15.79 0.83
N LEU A 264 -10.24 15.88 2.11
CA LEU A 264 -10.90 14.83 2.90
C LEU A 264 -12.43 14.80 2.75
#